data_AF-A0A0F9CWU9-F1
#
_entry.id   AF-A0A0F9CWU9-F1
#
_cell.length_a   1.000
_cell.length_b   1.000
_cell.length_c   1.000
_cell.angle_alpha   90.00
_cell.angle_beta   90.00
_cell.angle_gamma   90.00
#
_symmetry.space_group_name_H-M   'P 1'
#
loop_
_entity.id
_entity.type
_entity.pdbx_description
1 polymer ?
#
loop_
_entity_poly.entity_id
_entity_poly.type
_entity_poly.pdbx_seq_one_letter_code
_entity_poly.pdbx_strand_id
1 'polypeptide(L)'
;MISSGLFPISKKGYPYFAFFNCCAVVPFYRDDKIVYLQGITRSELRDNKTPKVFNLTGIQKEELYIPKRLDQKPIHLCEGVITSLFFISQHLDSIAILSASKQLEKIIAELMPYKNREFILCPDVDAKAIGLEMFEKLKPELY
;
A
#
# COMPACT_ATOMS: atom_id res chain seq x y z
N MET A 1 12.19 14.51 19.33
CA MET A 1 10.84 14.61 18.75
C MET A 1 10.43 13.21 18.30
N ILE A 2 9.26 12.69 18.68
CA ILE A 2 8.80 11.36 18.22
C ILE A 2 8.32 11.55 16.78
N SER A 3 9.14 11.16 15.80
CA SER A 3 8.88 11.34 14.36
C SER A 3 8.29 10.09 13.67
N SER A 4 8.04 9.01 14.44
CA SER A 4 7.63 7.72 13.88
C SER A 4 6.12 7.61 13.56
N GLY A 5 5.31 8.65 13.80
CA GLY A 5 3.86 8.62 13.55
C GLY A 5 3.05 7.63 14.41
N LEU A 6 3.70 6.76 15.19
CA LEU A 6 3.08 5.73 16.02
C LEU A 6 2.41 6.27 17.29
N PHE A 7 2.87 7.44 17.74
CA PHE A 7 2.32 8.13 18.91
C PHE A 7 1.73 9.46 18.43
N PRO A 8 0.42 9.52 18.19
CA PRO A 8 -0.22 10.77 17.84
C PRO A 8 -0.08 11.77 19.00
N ILE A 9 0.14 13.03 18.65
CA ILE A 9 0.21 14.12 19.60
C ILE A 9 -1.17 14.79 19.67
N SER A 10 -1.73 14.87 20.87
CA SER A 10 -3.00 15.58 21.10
C SER A 10 -2.86 17.07 20.79
N LYS A 11 -3.98 17.79 20.62
CA LYS A 11 -3.97 19.26 20.45
C LYS A 11 -3.28 20.00 21.62
N LYS A 12 -3.15 19.36 22.78
CA LYS A 12 -2.48 19.89 23.97
C LYS A 12 -0.99 19.52 24.05
N GLY A 13 -0.42 18.87 23.03
CA GLY A 13 0.99 18.50 22.97
C GLY A 13 1.34 17.18 23.67
N TYR A 14 0.39 16.50 24.31
CA TYR A 14 0.64 15.22 24.97
C TYR A 14 0.56 14.05 23.98
N PRO A 15 1.54 13.13 23.96
CA PRO A 15 1.40 11.89 23.23
C PRO A 15 0.30 11.05 23.87
N TYR A 16 -0.47 10.33 23.07
CA TYR A 16 -1.36 9.29 23.59
C TYR A 16 -1.11 7.97 22.88
N PHE A 17 -1.39 6.89 23.62
CA PHE A 17 -1.14 5.52 23.18
C PHE A 17 -2.20 5.05 22.19
N ALA A 18 -1.81 4.12 21.31
CA ALA A 18 -2.66 3.41 20.34
C ALA A 18 -3.13 4.22 19.13
N PHE A 19 -2.21 4.55 18.19
CA PHE A 19 -2.59 4.98 16.84
C PHE A 19 -3.45 3.92 16.14
N PHE A 20 -2.98 2.67 16.15
CA PHE A 20 -3.73 1.51 15.68
C PHE A 20 -4.54 0.94 16.85
N ASN A 21 -5.86 1.14 16.81
CA ASN A 21 -6.77 0.58 17.78
C ASN A 21 -7.79 -0.32 17.07
N CYS A 22 -7.95 -1.56 17.55
CA CYS A 22 -8.88 -2.55 17.00
C CYS A 22 -8.79 -2.76 15.47
N CYS A 23 -7.57 -2.77 14.91
CA CYS A 23 -7.33 -2.98 13.49
C CYS A 23 -6.20 -3.98 13.24
N ALA A 24 -6.19 -4.60 12.05
CA ALA A 24 -5.03 -5.34 11.58
C ALA A 24 -3.97 -4.34 11.12
N VAL A 25 -2.69 -4.63 11.37
CA VAL A 25 -1.58 -3.74 10.99
C VAL A 25 -0.72 -4.44 9.95
N VAL A 26 -0.52 -3.79 8.81
CA VAL A 26 0.32 -4.25 7.71
C VAL A 26 1.64 -3.48 7.70
N PRO A 27 2.78 -4.15 7.86
CA PRO A 27 4.09 -3.54 7.75
C PRO A 27 4.57 -3.43 6.31
N PHE A 28 5.27 -2.35 6.01
CA PHE A 28 5.93 -2.07 4.73
C PHE A 28 7.43 -2.19 4.94
N TYR A 29 8.10 -2.83 3.99
CA TYR A 29 9.52 -3.16 4.12
C TYR A 29 10.38 -2.47 3.06
N ARG A 30 11.58 -2.10 3.47
CA ARG A 30 12.70 -1.76 2.58
C ARG A 30 13.97 -2.36 3.18
N ASP A 31 14.66 -3.21 2.43
CA ASP A 31 15.92 -3.87 2.86
C ASP A 31 15.82 -4.46 4.27
N ASP A 32 14.85 -5.35 4.49
CA ASP A 32 14.53 -6.01 5.78
C ASP A 32 14.01 -5.11 6.92
N LYS A 33 13.94 -3.78 6.73
CA LYS A 33 13.48 -2.85 7.76
C LYS A 33 12.03 -2.46 7.53
N ILE A 34 11.27 -2.35 8.61
CA ILE A 34 9.92 -1.75 8.58
C ILE A 34 10.08 -0.24 8.40
N VAL A 35 9.57 0.29 7.29
CA VAL A 35 9.62 1.73 6.98
C VAL A 35 8.27 2.43 7.18
N TYR A 36 7.17 1.67 7.15
CA TYR A 36 5.82 2.20 7.31
C TYR A 36 4.89 1.13 7.88
N LEU A 37 3.80 1.55 8.53
CA LEU A 37 2.72 0.68 8.99
C LEU A 37 1.39 1.25 8.49
N GLN A 38 0.51 0.38 8.02
CA GLN A 38 -0.86 0.75 7.63
C GLN A 38 -1.87 -0.10 8.40
N GLY A 39 -2.89 0.54 8.97
CA GLY A 39 -3.98 -0.14 9.65
C GLY A 39 -5.09 -0.50 8.67
N ILE A 40 -5.67 -1.69 8.81
CA ILE A 40 -6.84 -2.17 8.06
C ILE A 40 -7.93 -2.49 9.07
N THR A 41 -9.09 -1.84 8.94
CA THR A 41 -10.26 -2.12 9.79
C THR A 41 -11.29 -2.96 9.06
N ARG A 42 -12.12 -3.69 9.81
CA ARG A 42 -13.34 -4.27 9.26
C ARG A 42 -14.28 -3.12 8.89
N SER A 43 -14.78 -3.16 7.65
CA SER A 43 -15.81 -2.24 7.13
C SER A 43 -17.10 -2.21 7.99
N GLU A 44 -17.28 -3.18 8.89
CA GLU A 44 -18.48 -3.40 9.68
C GLU A 44 -18.56 -2.65 11.01
N LEU A 45 -17.61 -1.77 11.34
CA LEU A 45 -17.83 -0.72 12.35
C LEU A 45 -18.76 0.39 11.79
N ARG A 46 -19.95 -0.06 11.39
CA ARG A 46 -21.29 0.51 11.05
C ARG A 46 -21.53 1.98 10.73
N ASP A 47 -20.56 2.88 10.77
CA ASP A 47 -20.76 4.27 10.35
C ASP A 47 -19.88 4.52 9.13
N ASN A 48 -20.48 4.95 8.02
CA ASN A 48 -19.83 5.24 6.72
C ASN A 48 -18.71 6.31 6.79
N LYS A 49 -18.29 6.70 8.00
CA LYS A 49 -17.28 7.69 8.34
C LYS A 49 -15.94 7.08 8.72
N THR A 50 -15.87 5.78 9.05
CA THR A 50 -14.60 5.14 9.42
C THR A 50 -13.86 4.70 8.15
N PRO A 51 -12.65 5.22 7.87
CA PRO A 51 -11.90 4.83 6.69
C PRO A 51 -11.50 3.34 6.78
N LYS A 52 -11.55 2.64 5.63
CA LYS A 52 -11.13 1.22 5.52
C LYS A 52 -9.64 1.02 5.90
N VAL A 53 -8.85 2.08 5.73
CA VAL A 53 -7.40 2.09 5.99
C VAL A 53 -6.98 3.30 6.83
N PHE A 54 -6.05 3.09 7.76
CA PHE A 54 -5.45 4.12 8.61
C PHE A 54 -3.97 4.28 8.25
N ASN A 55 -3.59 5.51 7.90
CA ASN A 55 -2.23 5.88 7.52
C ASN A 55 -1.60 6.69 8.65
N LEU A 56 -0.36 6.37 9.02
CA LEU A 56 0.41 7.14 10.01
C LEU A 56 0.44 8.62 9.64
N THR A 57 0.31 9.49 10.65
CA THR A 57 0.40 10.94 10.47
C THR A 57 1.85 11.42 10.55
N GLY A 58 2.20 12.43 9.75
CA GLY A 58 3.54 13.04 9.76
C GLY A 58 4.64 12.19 9.12
N ILE A 59 4.33 11.00 8.59
CA ILE A 59 5.22 10.19 7.76
C ILE A 59 4.66 10.16 6.34
N GLN A 60 5.56 10.25 5.36
CA GLN A 60 5.22 10.06 3.95
C GLN A 60 4.67 8.65 3.73
N LYS A 61 3.46 8.57 3.18
CA LYS A 61 2.85 7.31 2.78
C LYS A 61 3.68 6.70 1.64
N GLU A 62 3.86 5.38 1.67
CA GLU A 62 4.47 4.64 0.56
C GLU A 62 3.52 4.61 -0.64
N GLU A 63 4.08 4.68 -1.84
CA GLU A 63 3.31 4.65 -3.10
C GLU A 63 2.95 3.20 -3.47
N LEU A 64 3.85 2.27 -3.14
CA LEU A 64 3.68 0.84 -3.33
C LEU A 64 3.69 0.09 -2.01
N TYR A 65 2.95 -1.02 -1.98
CA TYR A 65 3.20 -2.11 -1.06
C TYR A 65 3.89 -3.23 -1.84
N ILE A 66 5.14 -3.50 -1.47
CA ILE A 66 5.95 -4.59 -2.01
C ILE A 66 6.15 -5.61 -0.88
N PRO A 67 5.64 -6.85 -1.00
CA PRO A 67 5.90 -7.89 -0.02
C PRO A 67 7.39 -8.17 0.10
N LYS A 68 7.82 -8.60 1.30
CA LYS A 68 9.22 -8.94 1.59
C LYS A 68 9.78 -10.01 0.65
N ARG A 69 8.92 -10.89 0.15
CA ARG A 69 9.27 -11.97 -0.77
C ARG A 69 8.32 -11.97 -1.95
N LEU A 70 8.90 -12.10 -3.13
CA LEU A 70 8.23 -12.27 -4.41
C LEU A 70 8.92 -13.45 -5.08
N ASP A 71 8.47 -14.66 -4.77
CA ASP A 71 9.14 -15.91 -5.13
C ASP A 71 8.55 -16.57 -6.40
N GLN A 72 7.37 -16.14 -6.86
CA GLN A 72 6.61 -16.78 -7.94
C GLN A 72 6.38 -15.90 -9.18
N LYS A 73 6.50 -16.45 -10.38
CA LYS A 73 6.13 -15.71 -11.60
C LYS A 73 4.70 -16.07 -12.03
N PRO A 74 3.87 -15.12 -12.49
CA PRO A 74 4.12 -13.67 -12.72
C PRO A 74 3.83 -12.78 -11.49
N ILE A 75 4.21 -11.49 -11.55
CA ILE A 75 3.87 -10.48 -10.52
C ILE A 75 2.54 -9.80 -10.88
N HIS A 76 1.57 -9.85 -9.98
CA HIS A 76 0.27 -9.20 -10.14
C HIS A 76 0.30 -7.79 -9.53
N LEU A 77 0.16 -6.77 -10.37
CA LEU A 77 0.11 -5.38 -9.93
C LEU A 77 -1.35 -4.98 -9.74
N CYS A 78 -1.77 -4.68 -8.51
CA CYS A 78 -3.18 -4.46 -8.14
C CYS A 78 -3.38 -3.15 -7.37
N GLU A 79 -4.63 -2.75 -7.14
CA GLU A 79 -4.96 -1.58 -6.34
C GLU A 79 -5.16 -1.95 -4.86
N GLY A 80 -4.44 -1.26 -3.97
CA GLY A 80 -4.65 -1.37 -2.53
C GLY A 80 -4.05 -2.61 -1.87
N VAL A 81 -3.59 -2.43 -0.63
CA VAL A 81 -2.90 -3.47 0.14
C VAL A 81 -3.75 -4.72 0.37
N ILE A 82 -5.08 -4.56 0.52
CA ILE A 82 -5.99 -5.68 0.81
C ILE A 82 -6.01 -6.66 -0.37
N THR A 83 -6.10 -6.14 -1.59
CA THR A 83 -6.11 -6.95 -2.82
C THR A 83 -4.78 -7.69 -2.99
N SER A 84 -3.65 -7.02 -2.73
CA SER A 84 -2.34 -7.69 -2.76
C SER A 84 -2.23 -8.82 -1.74
N LEU A 85 -2.66 -8.58 -0.49
CA LEU A 85 -2.68 -9.62 0.55
C LEU A 85 -3.59 -10.79 0.19
N PHE A 86 -4.73 -10.53 -0.47
CA PHE A 86 -5.59 -11.58 -0.99
C PHE A 86 -4.87 -12.43 -2.05
N PHE A 87 -4.22 -11.83 -3.03
CA PHE A 87 -3.43 -12.59 -4.02
C PHE A 87 -2.32 -13.42 -3.38
N ILE A 88 -1.60 -12.87 -2.39
CA ILE A 88 -0.57 -13.62 -1.65
C ILE A 88 -1.18 -14.82 -0.93
N SER A 89 -2.38 -14.69 -0.37
CA SER A 89 -3.09 -15.81 0.27
C SER A 89 -3.45 -16.93 -0.71
N GLN A 90 -3.55 -16.61 -2.01
CA GLN A 90 -3.76 -17.56 -3.10
C GLN A 90 -2.45 -18.04 -3.72
N HIS A 91 -1.32 -17.83 -3.03
CA HIS A 91 0.02 -18.14 -3.52
C HIS A 91 0.41 -17.38 -4.79
N LEU A 92 -0.14 -16.19 -5.03
CA LEU A 92 0.26 -15.33 -6.15
C LEU A 92 1.16 -14.20 -5.66
N ASP A 93 2.26 -13.97 -6.37
CA ASP A 93 3.08 -12.78 -6.15
C ASP A 93 2.28 -11.54 -6.55
N SER A 94 2.23 -10.55 -5.67
CA SER A 94 1.51 -9.31 -5.93
C SER A 94 2.20 -8.08 -5.35
N ILE A 95 2.06 -6.97 -6.05
CA ILE A 95 2.45 -5.63 -5.59
C ILE A 95 1.18 -4.79 -5.63
N ALA A 96 0.94 -3.98 -4.60
CA ALA A 96 -0.19 -3.07 -4.57
C ALA A 96 0.25 -1.63 -4.80
N ILE A 97 -0.44 -0.93 -5.71
CA ILE A 97 -0.33 0.51 -5.85
C ILE A 97 -1.32 1.17 -4.90
N LEU A 98 -0.86 2.13 -4.11
CA LEU A 98 -1.63 2.73 -3.01
C LEU A 98 -2.07 4.16 -3.28
N SER A 99 -1.55 4.77 -4.34
CA SER A 99 -1.81 6.15 -4.73
C SER A 99 -1.61 6.25 -6.24
N ALA A 100 -2.64 6.64 -6.99
CA ALA A 100 -2.42 7.18 -8.33
C ALA A 100 -2.49 8.69 -8.25
N SER A 101 -1.44 9.34 -8.71
CA SER A 101 -1.50 10.52 -9.58
C SER A 101 -0.28 11.43 -9.44
N LYS A 102 0.48 11.36 -8.33
CA LYS A 102 1.53 12.37 -8.07
C LYS A 102 2.98 11.88 -8.10
N GLN A 103 3.22 10.57 -8.17
CA GLN A 103 4.58 10.01 -8.07
C GLN A 103 4.81 8.82 -9.03
N LEU A 104 4.37 8.92 -10.29
CA LEU A 104 4.56 7.85 -11.29
C LEU A 104 6.04 7.44 -11.45
N GLU A 105 6.94 8.42 -11.50
CA GLU A 105 8.40 8.17 -11.60
C GLU A 105 8.93 7.35 -10.42
N LYS A 106 8.43 7.62 -9.20
CA LYS A 106 8.82 6.86 -8.00
C LYS A 106 8.29 5.43 -8.07
N ILE A 107 7.05 5.25 -8.51
CA ILE A 107 6.46 3.92 -8.73
C ILE A 107 7.32 3.13 -9.73
N ILE A 108 7.65 3.74 -10.88
CA ILE A 108 8.51 3.11 -11.88
C ILE A 108 9.85 2.73 -11.27
N ALA A 109 10.52 3.67 -10.59
CA ALA A 109 11.82 3.42 -9.96
C ALA A 109 11.80 2.25 -8.96
N GLU A 110 10.71 2.11 -8.17
CA GLU A 110 10.52 0.99 -7.24
C GLU A 110 10.20 -0.34 -7.94
N LEU A 111 9.58 -0.30 -9.13
CA LEU A 111 9.28 -1.49 -9.95
C LEU A 111 10.45 -1.93 -10.84
N MET A 112 11.37 -1.02 -11.19
CA MET A 112 12.52 -1.29 -12.08
C MET A 112 13.37 -2.50 -11.69
N PRO A 113 13.64 -2.79 -10.40
CA PRO A 113 14.36 -4.01 -10.00
C PRO A 113 13.68 -5.31 -10.46
N TYR A 114 12.38 -5.26 -10.74
CA TYR A 114 11.55 -6.39 -11.13
C TYR A 114 11.23 -6.42 -12.63
N LYS A 115 11.74 -5.48 -13.44
CA LYS A 115 11.40 -5.33 -14.88
C LYS A 115 11.59 -6.59 -15.73
N ASN A 116 12.47 -7.51 -15.31
CA ASN A 116 12.73 -8.77 -16.04
C ASN A 116 11.70 -9.87 -15.70
N ARG A 117 10.65 -9.53 -14.96
CA ARG A 117 9.56 -10.42 -14.61
C ARG A 117 8.32 -10.00 -15.37
N GLU A 118 7.52 -10.99 -15.74
CA GLU A 118 6.20 -10.73 -16.30
C GLU A 118 5.32 -10.07 -15.23
N PHE A 119 4.74 -8.93 -15.61
CA PHE A 119 3.70 -8.27 -14.85
C PHE A 119 2.33 -8.66 -15.39
N ILE A 120 1.35 -8.83 -14.50
CA ILE A 120 -0.07 -8.89 -14.84
C ILE A 120 -0.73 -7.68 -14.16
N LEU A 121 -1.34 -6.82 -14.96
CA LEU A 121 -2.01 -5.62 -14.45
C LEU A 121 -3.44 -5.98 -14.05
N CYS A 122 -3.79 -5.73 -12.78
CA CYS A 122 -5.07 -6.08 -12.16
C CYS A 122 -5.74 -4.83 -11.56
N PRO A 123 -6.20 -3.87 -12.38
CA PRO A 123 -6.95 -2.71 -11.89
C PRO A 123 -8.29 -3.11 -11.27
N ASP A 124 -8.79 -2.30 -10.34
CA ASP A 124 -10.17 -2.42 -9.85
C ASP A 124 -11.15 -2.04 -10.98
N VAL A 125 -12.24 -2.80 -11.10
CA VAL A 125 -13.29 -2.56 -12.11
C VAL A 125 -14.38 -1.68 -11.49
N ASP A 126 -14.07 -0.40 -11.22
CA ASP A 126 -15.06 0.56 -10.74
C ASP A 126 -14.93 1.96 -11.37
N ALA A 127 -16.00 2.75 -11.30
CA ALA A 127 -16.06 4.10 -11.90
C ALA A 127 -15.14 5.13 -11.21
N LYS A 128 -14.51 4.75 -10.09
CA LYS A 128 -13.55 5.57 -9.33
C LYS A 128 -12.15 5.00 -9.41
N ALA A 129 -11.91 4.03 -10.30
CA ALA A 129 -10.64 3.33 -10.42
C ALA A 129 -9.53 4.34 -10.68
N ILE A 130 -8.79 4.56 -9.61
CA ILE A 130 -7.53 5.29 -9.57
C ILE A 130 -6.51 4.54 -10.45
N GLY A 131 -6.69 3.23 -10.64
CA GLY A 131 -5.79 2.39 -11.40
C GLY A 131 -5.82 2.50 -12.90
N LEU A 132 -6.97 2.53 -13.59
CA LEU A 132 -6.98 2.22 -15.03
C LEU A 132 -6.03 3.14 -15.84
N GLU A 133 -6.09 4.46 -15.62
CA GLU A 133 -5.20 5.43 -16.28
C GLU A 133 -3.72 5.24 -15.90
N MET A 134 -3.43 4.91 -14.64
CA MET A 134 -2.08 4.68 -14.16
C MET A 134 -1.50 3.37 -14.71
N PHE A 135 -2.30 2.31 -14.79
CA PHE A 135 -1.90 1.04 -15.38
C PHE A 135 -1.60 1.20 -16.87
N GLU A 136 -2.39 1.99 -17.61
CA GLU A 136 -2.08 2.32 -19.01
C GLU A 136 -0.74 3.08 -19.14
N LYS A 137 -0.42 3.99 -18.22
CA LYS A 137 0.87 4.70 -18.20
C LYS A 137 2.04 3.80 -17.79
N LEU A 138 1.81 2.76 -17.01
CA LEU A 138 2.85 1.82 -16.58
C LEU A 138 3.20 0.76 -17.64
N LYS A 139 2.24 0.37 -18.49
CA LYS A 139 2.46 -0.59 -19.57
C LYS A 139 3.75 -0.35 -20.40
N PRO A 140 3.99 0.84 -20.99
CA PRO A 140 5.17 1.05 -21.84
C PRO A 140 6.52 0.97 -21.11
N GLU A 141 6.53 1.06 -19.78
CA GLU A 141 7.75 1.05 -18.97
C GLU A 141 8.08 -0.35 -18.42
N LEU A 142 7.06 -1.23 -18.35
CA LEU A 142 7.17 -2.58 -17.80
C LEU A 142 7.32 -3.67 -18.88
N TYR A 143 7.07 -3.35 -20.15
CA TYR A 143 7.16 -4.25 -21.32
C TYR A 143 8.04 -3.65 -22.41
#